data_AF-A0A1K0JEQ6-F1
#
_entry.id   AF-A0A1K0JEQ6-F1
#
_cell.length_a   1.000
_cell.length_b   1.000
_cell.length_c   1.000
_cell.angle_alpha   90.00
_cell.angle_beta   90.00
_cell.angle_gamma   90.00
#
_symmetry.space_group_name_H-M   'P 1'
#
loop_
_entity.id
_entity.type
_entity.pdbx_description
1 polymer ?
#
loop_
_entity_poly.entity_id
_entity_poly.type
_entity_poly.pdbx_seq_one_letter_code
_entity_poly.pdbx_strand_id
1 'polypeptide(L)'
;MTDEAAVPSVGSASMVQLSALPQLSSLSDREKAGLLMLLPSKSSSQRLALINMYPSLVKLPPQQKELLLDQLEKIVPVTVSQRQ
;
A
#
# COMPACT_ATOMS: atom_id res chain seq x y z
N MET A 1 -30.00 -10.21 21.23
CA MET A 1 -28.67 -9.61 21.09
C MET A 1 -28.27 -9.76 19.64
N THR A 2 -28.27 -8.68 18.88
CA THR A 2 -27.83 -8.69 17.48
C THR A 2 -26.33 -8.43 17.52
N ASP A 3 -25.55 -9.46 17.23
CA ASP A 3 -24.10 -9.35 17.05
C ASP A 3 -23.88 -8.56 15.76
N GLU A 4 -23.60 -7.26 15.92
CA GLU A 4 -23.15 -6.40 14.83
C GLU A 4 -21.81 -6.96 14.39
N ALA A 5 -21.82 -7.72 13.29
CA ALA A 5 -20.61 -8.17 12.63
C ALA A 5 -19.76 -6.93 12.32
N ALA A 6 -18.78 -6.67 13.16
CA ALA A 6 -17.81 -5.61 13.02
C ALA A 6 -17.15 -5.79 11.66
N VAL A 7 -17.66 -5.08 10.66
CA VAL A 7 -17.05 -5.03 9.33
C VAL A 7 -15.67 -4.45 9.60
N PRO A 8 -14.57 -5.20 9.42
CA PRO A 8 -13.26 -4.60 9.55
C PRO A 8 -13.25 -3.52 8.48
N SER A 9 -13.19 -2.25 8.91
CA SER A 9 -13.02 -1.13 8.00
C SER A 9 -11.89 -1.53 7.06
N VAL A 10 -12.16 -1.65 5.77
CA VAL A 10 -11.21 -2.22 4.79
C VAL A 10 -9.83 -1.55 4.91
N GLY A 11 -9.82 -0.25 5.27
CA GLY A 11 -8.60 0.49 5.59
C GLY A 11 -7.78 -0.06 6.77
N SER A 12 -8.41 -0.59 7.81
CA SER A 12 -7.75 -1.21 8.97
C SER A 12 -7.10 -2.54 8.60
N ALA A 13 -7.76 -3.37 7.78
CA ALA A 13 -7.20 -4.64 7.33
C ALA A 13 -6.01 -4.43 6.37
N SER A 14 -6.09 -3.43 5.49
CA SER A 14 -4.97 -3.09 4.60
C SER A 14 -3.80 -2.45 5.36
N MET A 15 -4.05 -1.66 6.42
CA MET A 15 -3.03 -1.12 7.33
C MET A 15 -2.21 -2.23 8.01
N VAL A 16 -2.88 -3.28 8.50
CA VAL A 16 -2.23 -4.42 9.16
C VAL A 16 -1.35 -5.17 8.15
N GLN A 17 -1.85 -5.42 6.95
CA GLN A 17 -1.08 -6.11 5.90
C GLN A 17 0.13 -5.30 5.42
N LEU A 18 0.00 -3.98 5.28
CA LEU A 18 1.14 -3.10 4.95
C LEU A 18 2.18 -3.08 6.05
N SER A 19 1.74 -3.08 7.31
CA SER A 19 2.64 -3.10 8.45
C SER A 19 3.36 -4.44 8.61
N ALA A 20 2.84 -5.51 8.02
CA ALA A 20 3.50 -6.80 7.93
C ALA A 20 4.61 -6.84 6.85
N LEU A 21 4.70 -5.84 5.95
CA LEU A 21 5.76 -5.79 4.95
C LEU A 21 7.07 -5.30 5.56
N PRO A 22 8.15 -6.11 5.56
CA PRO A 22 9.41 -5.76 6.19
C PRO A 22 10.05 -4.51 5.57
N GLN A 23 9.85 -4.26 4.27
CA GLN A 23 10.35 -3.09 3.56
C GLN A 23 9.72 -1.79 4.07
N LEU A 24 8.49 -1.87 4.60
CA LEU A 24 7.73 -0.72 5.11
C LEU A 24 7.86 -0.54 6.62
N SER A 25 8.63 -1.39 7.30
CA SER A 25 8.93 -1.26 8.74
C SER A 25 9.58 0.08 9.09
N SER A 26 10.31 0.66 8.13
CA SER A 26 10.97 1.96 8.23
C SER A 26 10.04 3.16 8.07
N LEU A 27 8.80 2.94 7.62
CA LEU A 27 7.79 3.99 7.49
C LEU A 27 7.00 4.16 8.78
N SER A 28 6.69 5.41 9.11
CA SER A 28 5.70 5.74 10.11
C SER A 28 4.28 5.35 9.66
N ASP A 29 3.37 5.20 10.62
CA ASP A 29 1.97 4.86 10.32
C ASP A 29 1.28 5.94 9.47
N ARG A 30 1.71 7.20 9.61
CA ARG A 30 1.24 8.30 8.75
C ARG A 30 1.68 8.13 7.30
N GLU A 31 2.92 7.71 7.07
CA GLU A 31 3.43 7.45 5.72
C GLU A 31 2.76 6.22 5.10
N LYS A 32 2.55 5.15 5.87
CA LYS A 32 1.81 3.96 5.44
C LYS A 32 0.35 4.30 5.09
N ALA A 33 -0.31 5.11 5.90
CA ALA A 33 -1.66 5.61 5.60
C ALA A 33 -1.69 6.47 4.32
N GLY A 34 -0.67 7.31 4.11
CA GLY A 34 -0.51 8.06 2.86
C GLY A 34 -0.37 7.16 1.63
N LEU A 35 0.43 6.09 1.73
CA LEU A 35 0.53 5.08 0.67
C LEU A 35 -0.83 4.43 0.39
N LEU A 36 -1.57 4.02 1.42
CA LEU A 36 -2.90 3.42 1.25
C LEU A 36 -3.89 4.30 0.50
N MET A 37 -3.88 5.60 0.79
CA MET A 37 -4.78 6.54 0.14
C MET A 37 -4.39 6.81 -1.31
N LEU A 38 -3.08 6.83 -1.61
CA LEU A 38 -2.58 7.22 -2.92
C LEU A 38 -2.48 6.05 -3.90
N LEU A 39 -2.04 4.87 -3.45
CA LEU A 39 -1.78 3.69 -4.28
C LEU A 39 -2.96 3.22 -5.16
N PRO A 40 -4.24 3.26 -4.74
CA PRO A 40 -5.36 2.83 -5.58
C PRO A 40 -5.53 3.69 -6.83
N SER A 41 -5.16 4.97 -6.75
CA SER A 41 -5.32 5.98 -7.80
C SER A 41 -4.14 6.05 -8.79
N LYS A 42 -3.15 5.16 -8.65
CA LYS A 42 -1.85 5.24 -9.35
C LYS A 42 -1.65 3.99 -10.20
N SER A 43 -1.24 4.18 -11.45
CA SER A 43 -0.77 3.09 -12.31
C SER A 43 0.54 2.49 -11.79
N SER A 44 0.94 1.31 -12.26
CA SER A 44 2.17 0.62 -11.79
C SER A 44 3.42 1.52 -11.85
N SER A 45 3.62 2.26 -12.94
CA SER A 45 4.74 3.22 -13.07
C SER A 45 4.63 4.39 -12.09
N GLN A 46 3.41 4.87 -11.82
CA GLN A 46 3.17 5.93 -10.84
C GLN A 46 3.33 5.45 -9.39
N ARG A 47 3.04 4.17 -9.11
CA ARG A 47 3.28 3.55 -7.80
C ARG A 47 4.78 3.46 -7.52
N LEU A 48 5.59 3.10 -8.52
CA LEU A 48 7.05 3.12 -8.40
C LEU A 48 7.57 4.54 -8.11
N ALA A 49 7.06 5.55 -8.82
CA ALA A 49 7.40 6.94 -8.55
C ALA A 49 7.02 7.36 -7.12
N LEU A 50 5.83 6.97 -6.65
CA LEU A 50 5.37 7.24 -5.29
C LEU A 50 6.27 6.60 -4.23
N ILE A 51 6.67 5.34 -4.41
CA ILE A 51 7.61 4.64 -3.52
C ILE A 51 8.95 5.39 -3.47
N ASN A 52 9.45 5.86 -4.62
CA ASN A 52 10.69 6.61 -4.70
C ASN A 52 10.65 7.99 -4.04
N MET A 53 9.47 8.49 -3.65
CA MET A 53 9.36 9.72 -2.84
C MET A 53 9.71 9.50 -1.36
N TYR A 54 9.70 8.26 -0.88
CA TYR A 54 10.03 7.93 0.51
C TYR A 54 11.54 7.66 0.65
N PRO A 55 12.28 8.41 1.47
CA PRO A 55 13.74 8.27 1.59
C PRO A 55 14.21 6.89 2.06
N SER A 56 13.39 6.17 2.82
CA SER A 56 13.69 4.81 3.27
C SER A 56 13.47 3.78 2.16
N LEU A 57 12.47 4.00 1.29
CA LEU A 57 12.14 3.08 0.21
C LEU A 57 12.98 3.32 -1.05
N VAL A 58 13.37 4.57 -1.33
CA VAL A 58 14.19 4.90 -2.51
C VAL A 58 15.55 4.22 -2.48
N LYS A 59 16.06 3.92 -1.27
CA LYS A 59 17.33 3.22 -1.03
C LYS A 59 17.24 1.70 -1.24
N LEU A 60 16.03 1.15 -1.37
CA LEU A 60 15.85 -0.28 -1.59
C LEU A 60 16.46 -0.69 -2.94
N PRO A 61 17.10 -1.87 -3.02
CA PRO A 61 17.52 -2.46 -4.29
C PRO A 61 16.35 -2.57 -5.28
N PRO A 62 16.61 -2.46 -6.60
CA PRO A 62 15.56 -2.55 -7.61
C PRO A 62 14.69 -3.80 -7.47
N GLN A 63 15.29 -4.98 -7.22
CA GLN A 63 14.52 -6.22 -7.04
C GLN A 63 13.58 -6.17 -5.83
N GLN A 64 13.98 -5.50 -4.74
CA GLN A 64 13.12 -5.33 -3.57
C GLN A 64 11.99 -4.35 -3.81
N LYS A 65 12.20 -3.32 -4.65
CA LYS A 65 11.15 -2.37 -5.05
C LYS A 65 10.10 -3.04 -5.92
N GLU A 66 10.52 -3.87 -6.87
CA GLU A 66 9.59 -4.66 -7.71
C GLU A 66 8.76 -5.61 -6.84
N LEU A 67 9.41 -6.39 -5.96
CA LEU A 67 8.70 -7.26 -5.02
C LEU A 67 7.72 -6.47 -4.13
N LEU A 68 8.12 -5.29 -3.66
CA LEU A 68 7.27 -4.41 -2.87
C LEU A 68 6.04 -3.95 -3.68
N LEU A 69 6.22 -3.57 -4.95
CA LEU A 69 5.11 -3.16 -5.82
C LEU A 69 4.10 -4.30 -6.01
N ASP A 70 4.57 -5.52 -6.24
CA ASP A 70 3.72 -6.70 -6.39
C ASP A 70 2.94 -7.00 -5.11
N GLN A 71 3.58 -6.87 -3.95
CA GLN A 71 2.93 -7.04 -2.65
C GLN A 71 1.89 -5.93 -2.40
N LEU A 72 2.21 -4.69 -2.74
CA LEU A 72 1.31 -3.55 -2.62
C LEU A 72 0.09 -3.66 -3.55
N GLU A 73 0.22 -4.28 -4.71
CA GLU A 73 -0.92 -4.56 -5.60
C GLU A 73 -1.91 -5.55 -5.00
N LYS A 74 -1.40 -6.57 -4.29
CA LYS A 74 -2.25 -7.55 -3.60
C LYS A 74 -3.00 -6.94 -2.41
N ILE A 75 -2.35 -6.04 -1.66
CA ILE A 75 -2.94 -5.41 -0.47
C ILE A 75 -3.88 -4.26 -0.85
N VAL A 76 -3.51 -3.51 -1.88
CA VAL A 76 -4.22 -2.31 -2.33
C VAL A 76 -4.40 -2.41 -3.84
N PRO A 77 -5.45 -3.10 -4.32
CA PRO A 77 -5.71 -3.24 -5.74
C PRO A 77 -5.84 -1.87 -6.40
N VAL A 78 -5.38 -1.77 -7.64
CA VAL A 78 -5.57 -0.56 -8.45
C VAL A 78 -7.08 -0.42 -8.71
N THR A 79 -7.69 0.64 -8.19
CA THR A 79 -9.13 0.92 -8.35
C THR A 79 -9.38 1.94 -9.45
N VAL A 80 -8.40 2.17 -10.32
CA VAL A 80 -8.58 2.95 -11.55
C VAL A 80 -9.67 2.24 -12.33
N SER A 81 -10.92 2.67 -12.14
CA SER A 81 -12.04 2.26 -12.95
C SER A 81 -11.61 2.55 -14.37
N GLN A 82 -11.33 1.50 -15.13
CA GLN A 82 -11.40 1.58 -16.57
C GLN A 82 -12.85 1.96 -16.85
N ARG A 83 -13.14 3.27 -16.91
CA ARG A 83 -14.34 3.76 -17.55
C ARG A 83 -14.16 3.35 -19.01
N GLN A 84 -14.74 2.20 -19.34
CA GLN A 84 -15.04 1.82 -20.71
C GLN A 84 -16.03 2.83 -21.30
#